data_AF-A0A926H007-F1
#
_entry.id   AF-A0A926H007-F1
#
_cell.length_a   1.000
_cell.length_b   1.000
_cell.length_c   1.000
_cell.angle_alpha   90.00
_cell.angle_beta   90.00
_cell.angle_gamma   90.00
#
_symmetry.space_group_name_H-M   'P 1'
#
loop_
_entity.id
_entity.type
_entity.pdbx_description
1 polymer ?
#
loop_
_entity_poly.entity_id
_entity_poly.type
_entity_poly.pdbx_seq_one_letter_code
_entity_poly.pdbx_strand_id
1 'polypeptide(L)'
;ALPETEQFLRGLRAWVGFKQTGVDYVRPERMFGVSTNNWTKNIWWAKKAIFSFSFAPLEAMSYAGFALTALSILGIVIQIIARFILPNPPVGFTTVIILVLFFGGLNLLAISFLGEYISKIFEETKKRPKFIRTMVRKGDRIYNTSDKIAELIARRKR
;
A
#
# COMPACT_ATOMS: atom_id res chain seq x y z
N ALA A 1 -16.79 8.16 13.52
CA ALA A 1 -16.03 6.93 13.21
C ALA A 1 -15.24 7.20 11.94
N LEU A 2 -13.96 6.82 11.85
CA LEU A 2 -13.19 7.04 10.62
C LEU A 2 -13.79 6.22 9.47
N PRO A 3 -13.91 6.81 8.27
CA PRO A 3 -14.53 6.17 7.11
C PRO A 3 -13.66 5.04 6.52
N GLU A 4 -12.35 5.06 6.77
CA GLU A 4 -11.39 4.06 6.28
C GLU A 4 -11.79 2.62 6.65
N THR A 5 -11.81 1.77 5.65
CA THR A 5 -12.12 0.35 5.73
C THR A 5 -10.89 -0.42 6.23
N GLU A 6 -9.71 -0.14 5.67
CA GLU A 6 -8.43 -0.77 6.04
C GLU A 6 -7.69 0.01 7.13
N GLN A 7 -7.96 -0.32 8.40
CA GLN A 7 -7.41 0.43 9.53
C GLN A 7 -6.01 -0.04 9.94
N PHE A 8 -4.98 0.67 9.49
CA PHE A 8 -3.63 0.49 10.03
C PHE A 8 -3.43 1.35 11.29
N LEU A 9 -3.84 0.81 12.45
CA LEU A 9 -3.85 1.53 13.75
C LEU A 9 -2.51 2.16 14.15
N ARG A 10 -1.37 1.54 13.79
CA ARG A 10 -0.05 2.10 14.12
C ARG A 10 0.21 3.39 13.35
N GLY A 11 -0.11 3.40 12.05
CA GLY A 11 0.00 4.60 11.22
C GLY A 11 -1.05 5.64 11.56
N LEU A 12 -2.31 5.23 11.76
CA LEU A 12 -3.38 6.13 12.17
C LEU A 12 -3.04 6.90 13.44
N ARG A 13 -2.50 6.22 14.46
CA ARG A 13 -2.07 6.87 15.70
C ARG A 13 -1.04 7.97 15.47
N ALA A 14 -0.06 7.72 14.60
CA ALA A 14 0.93 8.74 14.25
C ALA A 14 0.31 9.88 13.43
N TRP A 15 -0.63 9.58 12.54
CA TRP A 15 -1.30 10.55 11.67
C TRP A 15 -2.19 11.54 12.42
N VAL A 16 -2.84 11.15 13.52
CA VAL A 16 -3.80 12.03 14.23
C VAL A 16 -3.15 13.32 14.77
N GLY A 17 -1.84 13.33 15.02
CA GLY A 17 -1.10 14.57 15.34
C GLY A 17 -1.32 15.18 16.73
N PHE A 18 -2.10 14.53 17.61
CA PHE A 18 -2.26 14.97 19.00
C PHE A 18 -1.00 14.76 19.85
N LYS A 19 -0.97 15.39 21.04
CA LYS A 19 0.06 15.14 22.07
C LYS A 19 0.02 13.67 22.49
N GLN A 20 1.13 12.97 22.31
CA GLN A 20 1.30 11.56 22.67
C GLN A 20 2.41 11.44 23.70
N THR A 21 2.20 10.65 24.73
CA THR A 21 3.23 10.30 25.73
C THR A 21 3.32 8.79 25.87
N GLY A 22 4.54 8.27 25.89
CA GLY A 22 4.81 6.87 26.19
C GLY A 22 4.95 6.71 27.70
N VAL A 23 4.37 5.64 28.26
CA VAL A 23 4.59 5.26 29.66
C VAL A 23 5.52 4.07 29.67
N ASP A 24 6.70 4.25 30.23
CA ASP A 24 7.66 3.17 30.39
C ASP A 24 7.11 2.12 31.34
N TYR A 25 7.22 0.86 30.94
CA TYR A 25 6.84 -0.27 31.77
C TYR A 25 7.85 -1.40 31.57
N VAL A 26 8.21 -2.05 32.66
CA VAL A 26 9.05 -3.24 32.60
C VAL A 26 8.13 -4.44 32.39
N ARG A 27 8.27 -5.07 31.23
CA ARG A 27 7.51 -6.28 30.89
C ARG A 27 8.27 -7.51 31.39
N PRO A 28 7.67 -8.39 32.22
CA PRO A 28 8.29 -9.67 32.55
C PRO A 28 8.43 -10.54 31.28
N GLU A 29 9.44 -11.41 31.26
CA GLU A 29 9.64 -12.33 30.16
C GLU A 29 8.42 -13.24 29.97
N ARG A 30 8.13 -13.59 28.70
CA ARG A 30 6.99 -14.47 28.40
C ARG A 30 7.31 -15.88 28.90
N MET A 31 6.47 -16.42 29.77
CA MET A 31 6.57 -17.82 30.21
C MET A 31 6.27 -18.82 29.10
N PHE A 32 5.43 -18.45 28.12
CA PHE A 32 5.02 -19.33 27.03
C PHE A 32 4.84 -18.57 25.71
N GLY A 33 5.04 -19.29 24.60
CA GLY A 33 4.77 -18.84 23.23
C GLY A 33 5.96 -18.19 22.52
N VAL A 34 5.84 -18.08 21.19
CA VAL A 34 6.82 -17.44 20.32
C VAL A 34 6.53 -15.96 20.13
N SER A 35 7.59 -15.15 20.00
CA SER A 35 7.45 -13.73 19.68
C SER A 35 6.71 -13.55 18.35
N THR A 36 5.64 -12.77 18.36
CA THR A 36 4.94 -12.37 17.13
C THR A 36 5.77 -11.39 16.29
N ASN A 37 6.77 -10.75 16.89
CA ASN A 37 7.61 -9.74 16.25
C ASN A 37 8.73 -10.43 15.46
N ASN A 38 8.69 -10.29 14.14
CA ASN A 38 9.71 -10.76 13.21
C ASN A 38 10.12 -9.60 12.29
N TRP A 39 11.39 -9.53 11.93
CA TRP A 39 11.95 -8.51 11.03
C TRP A 39 11.19 -8.45 9.69
N THR A 40 10.87 -9.60 9.10
CA THR A 40 10.11 -9.68 7.84
C THR A 40 8.70 -9.09 7.96
N LYS A 41 8.02 -9.36 9.09
CA LYS A 41 6.71 -8.76 9.38
C LYS A 41 6.82 -7.24 9.51
N ASN A 42 7.89 -6.74 10.11
CA ASN A 42 8.09 -5.29 10.27
C ASN A 42 8.31 -4.58 8.93
N ILE A 43 9.03 -5.20 7.98
CA ILE A 43 9.13 -4.68 6.61
C ILE A 43 7.75 -4.65 5.94
N TRP A 44 6.95 -5.70 6.11
CA TRP A 44 5.60 -5.74 5.55
C TRP A 44 4.68 -4.66 6.17
N TRP A 45 4.80 -4.40 7.48
CA TRP A 45 4.10 -3.29 8.14
C TRP A 45 4.54 -1.93 7.61
N ALA A 46 5.84 -1.73 7.38
CA ALA A 46 6.37 -0.49 6.80
C ALA A 46 5.86 -0.29 5.37
N LYS A 47 5.89 -1.34 4.53
CA LYS A 47 5.28 -1.34 3.19
C LYS A 47 3.82 -0.89 3.30
N LYS A 48 3.01 -1.55 4.14
CA LYS A 48 1.60 -1.21 4.32
C LYS A 48 1.39 0.24 4.74
N ALA A 49 2.24 0.77 5.62
CA ALA A 49 2.20 2.16 6.05
C ALA A 49 2.46 3.13 4.90
N ILE A 50 3.52 2.91 4.11
CA ILE A 50 3.88 3.79 2.99
C ILE A 50 2.75 3.85 1.96
N PHE A 51 2.23 2.70 1.52
CA PHE A 51 1.17 2.68 0.50
C PHE A 51 -0.19 3.19 1.01
N SER A 52 -0.45 3.17 2.33
CA SER A 52 -1.71 3.69 2.89
C SER A 52 -1.69 5.19 3.17
N PHE A 53 -0.53 5.75 3.54
CA PHE A 53 -0.43 7.14 4.01
C PHE A 53 0.39 8.05 3.06
N SER A 54 0.90 7.53 1.94
CA SER A 54 1.75 8.30 1.03
C SER A 54 1.57 7.90 -0.45
N PHE A 55 1.80 8.89 -1.32
CA PHE A 55 1.92 8.73 -2.77
C PHE A 55 3.37 8.60 -3.23
N ALA A 56 4.35 8.63 -2.32
CA ALA A 56 5.77 8.62 -2.65
C ALA A 56 6.20 7.45 -3.57
N PRO A 57 5.71 6.19 -3.41
CA PRO A 57 6.05 5.12 -4.34
C PRO A 57 5.58 5.40 -5.77
N LEU A 58 4.38 5.97 -5.92
CA LEU A 58 3.80 6.30 -7.21
C LEU A 58 4.57 7.43 -7.89
N GLU A 59 4.88 8.49 -7.15
CA GLU A 59 5.69 9.61 -7.64
C GLU A 59 7.10 9.15 -8.05
N ALA A 60 7.74 8.28 -7.27
CA ALA A 60 9.04 7.71 -7.61
C ALA A 60 9.01 6.96 -8.96
N MET A 61 7.92 6.25 -9.26
CA MET A 61 7.76 5.61 -10.58
C MET A 61 7.59 6.63 -11.70
N SER A 62 6.80 7.68 -11.47
CA SER A 62 6.62 8.75 -12.46
C SER A 62 7.94 9.43 -12.79
N TYR A 63 8.77 9.74 -11.78
CA TYR A 63 10.10 10.31 -12.00
C TYR A 63 11.04 9.33 -12.72
N ALA A 64 11.03 8.04 -12.37
CA ALA A 64 11.81 7.02 -13.06
C ALA A 64 11.38 6.88 -14.54
N GLY A 65 10.08 6.89 -14.81
CA GLY A 65 9.53 6.85 -16.17
C GLY A 65 9.91 8.07 -17.01
N PHE A 66 9.90 9.26 -16.41
CA PHE A 66 10.34 10.48 -17.07
C PHE A 66 11.84 10.43 -17.40
N ALA A 67 12.67 10.03 -16.43
CA ALA A 67 14.11 9.87 -16.63
C ALA A 67 14.45 8.86 -17.75
N LEU A 68 13.73 7.74 -17.80
CA LEU A 68 13.91 6.73 -18.84
C LEU A 68 13.46 7.19 -20.21
N THR A 69 12.37 7.94 -20.29
CA THR A 69 11.94 8.55 -21.55
C THR A 69 13.00 9.52 -22.07
N ALA A 70 13.54 10.37 -21.20
CA ALA A 70 14.62 11.29 -21.56
C ALA A 70 15.89 10.55 -22.04
N LEU A 71 16.31 9.50 -21.33
CA LEU A 71 17.44 8.64 -21.74
C LEU A 71 17.19 7.94 -23.08
N SER A 72 15.96 7.50 -23.33
CA SER A 72 15.59 6.84 -24.59
C SER A 72 15.64 7.80 -25.77
N ILE A 73 15.15 9.03 -25.60
CA ILE A 73 15.25 10.09 -26.62
C ILE A 73 16.72 10.39 -26.92
N LEU A 74 17.56 10.54 -25.90
CA LEU A 74 19.00 10.73 -26.08
C LEU A 74 19.64 9.56 -26.83
N GLY A 75 19.30 8.32 -26.46
CA GLY A 75 19.77 7.11 -27.13
C GLY A 75 19.40 7.07 -28.62
N ILE A 76 18.16 7.44 -28.96
CA ILE A 76 17.68 7.53 -30.34
C ILE A 76 18.49 8.57 -31.13
N VAL A 77 18.70 9.77 -30.58
CA VAL A 77 19.48 10.84 -31.23
C VAL A 77 20.91 10.37 -31.49
N ILE A 78 21.56 9.77 -30.50
CA ILE A 78 22.93 9.22 -30.63
C ILE A 78 22.97 8.14 -31.72
N GLN A 79 21.99 7.22 -31.75
CA GLN A 79 21.94 6.16 -32.74
C GLN A 79 21.74 6.70 -34.17
N ILE A 80 20.90 7.72 -34.34
CA ILE A 80 20.70 8.38 -35.64
C ILE A 80 22.01 8.99 -36.13
N ILE A 81 22.71 9.75 -35.28
CA ILE A 81 24.01 10.35 -35.62
C ILE A 81 25.04 9.26 -35.96
N ALA A 82 25.13 8.22 -35.12
CA ALA A 82 26.04 7.09 -35.33
C ALA A 82 25.79 6.40 -36.68
N ARG A 83 24.54 6.26 -37.11
CA ARG A 83 24.17 5.66 -38.40
C ARG A 83 24.66 6.46 -39.61
N PHE A 84 24.77 7.79 -39.50
CA PHE A 84 25.28 8.62 -40.60
C PHE A 84 26.81 8.68 -40.67
N ILE A 85 27.50 8.39 -39.57
CA ILE A 85 28.96 8.52 -39.47
C ILE A 85 29.68 7.16 -39.59
N LEU A 86 29.05 6.06 -39.13
CA LEU A 86 29.67 4.73 -39.09
C LEU A 86 29.18 3.84 -40.25
N PRO A 87 30.08 3.32 -41.12
CA PRO A 87 29.69 2.58 -42.32
C PRO A 87 29.17 1.15 -42.08
N ASN A 88 29.31 0.58 -40.89
CA ASN A 88 28.72 -0.71 -40.51
C ASN A 88 28.53 -0.80 -38.98
N PRO A 89 27.34 -0.45 -38.44
CA PRO A 89 27.09 -0.60 -37.02
C PRO A 89 27.08 -2.08 -36.58
N PRO A 90 27.62 -2.43 -35.40
CA PRO A 90 27.65 -3.80 -34.90
C PRO A 90 26.25 -4.36 -34.62
N VAL A 91 26.11 -5.69 -34.71
CA VAL A 91 24.85 -6.43 -34.49
C VAL A 91 24.32 -6.19 -33.07
N GLY A 92 23.21 -5.43 -32.98
CA GLY A 92 22.64 -4.95 -31.71
C GLY A 92 21.74 -5.94 -30.97
N PHE A 93 21.79 -7.25 -31.28
CA PHE A 93 20.84 -8.23 -30.76
C PHE A 93 20.84 -8.34 -29.23
N THR A 94 22.03 -8.40 -28.62
CA THR A 94 22.17 -8.47 -27.16
C THR A 94 21.66 -7.20 -26.48
N THR A 95 21.97 -6.02 -27.04
CA THR A 95 21.50 -4.74 -26.53
C THR A 95 19.98 -4.61 -26.61
N VAL A 96 19.37 -5.06 -27.71
CA VAL A 96 17.92 -5.07 -27.88
C VAL A 96 17.25 -6.00 -26.86
N ILE A 97 17.78 -7.22 -26.65
CA ILE A 97 17.22 -8.15 -25.66
C ILE A 97 17.30 -7.56 -24.25
N ILE A 98 18.45 -6.99 -23.86
CA ILE A 98 18.63 -6.39 -22.53
C ILE A 98 17.65 -5.22 -22.34
N LEU A 99 17.49 -4.35 -23.35
CA LEU A 99 16.53 -3.24 -23.29
C LEU A 99 15.09 -3.75 -23.17
N VAL A 100 14.70 -4.73 -23.98
CA VAL A 100 13.35 -5.30 -23.94
C VAL A 100 13.06 -5.93 -22.58
N LEU A 101 14.00 -6.71 -22.01
CA LEU A 101 13.84 -7.30 -20.69
C LEU A 101 13.80 -6.23 -19.58
N PHE A 102 14.62 -5.19 -19.69
CA PHE A 102 14.63 -4.08 -18.75
C PHE A 102 13.32 -3.29 -18.75
N PHE A 103 12.84 -2.87 -19.93
CA PHE A 103 11.55 -2.20 -20.08
C PHE A 103 10.38 -3.10 -19.68
N GLY A 104 10.43 -4.39 -20.04
CA GLY A 104 9.44 -5.38 -19.64
C GLY A 104 9.34 -5.53 -18.11
N GLY A 105 10.48 -5.67 -17.44
CA GLY A 105 10.54 -5.75 -15.98
C GLY A 105 10.03 -4.48 -15.29
N LEU A 106 10.39 -3.30 -15.82
CA LEU A 106 9.93 -2.03 -15.28
C LEU A 106 8.41 -1.83 -15.44
N ASN A 107 7.86 -2.20 -16.60
CA ASN A 107 6.42 -2.16 -16.83
C ASN A 107 5.65 -3.08 -15.87
N LEU A 108 6.16 -4.31 -15.62
CA LEU A 108 5.58 -5.23 -14.65
C LEU A 108 5.63 -4.65 -13.22
N LEU A 109 6.72 -3.98 -12.86
CA LEU A 109 6.83 -3.27 -11.58
C LEU A 109 5.80 -2.15 -11.47
N ALA A 110 5.61 -1.37 -12.56
CA ALA A 110 4.64 -0.28 -12.61
C ALA A 110 3.20 -0.77 -12.42
N ILE A 111 2.84 -1.85 -13.12
CA ILE A 111 1.54 -2.50 -12.98
C ILE A 111 1.36 -3.04 -11.55
N SER A 112 2.42 -3.57 -10.93
CA SER A 112 2.36 -4.09 -9.57
C SER A 112 2.04 -3.01 -8.54
N PHE A 113 2.66 -1.82 -8.63
CA PHE A 113 2.33 -0.71 -7.74
C PHE A 113 0.94 -0.16 -8.01
N LEU A 114 0.56 -0.01 -9.28
CA LEU A 114 -0.80 0.39 -9.64
C LEU A 114 -1.85 -0.58 -9.07
N GLY A 115 -1.59 -1.89 -9.15
CA GLY A 115 -2.45 -2.93 -8.59
C GLY A 115 -2.62 -2.81 -7.07
N GLU A 116 -1.56 -2.47 -6.33
CA GLU A 116 -1.64 -2.23 -4.88
C GLU A 116 -2.57 -1.05 -4.55
N TYR A 117 -2.47 0.06 -5.29
CA TYR A 117 -3.36 1.21 -5.09
C TYR A 117 -4.80 0.92 -5.52
N ILE A 118 -5.02 0.25 -6.66
CA ILE A 118 -6.34 -0.18 -7.11
C ILE A 118 -6.99 -1.11 -6.08
N SER A 119 -6.22 -2.04 -5.50
CA SER A 119 -6.71 -2.94 -4.46
C SER A 119 -7.23 -2.18 -3.23
N LYS A 120 -6.50 -1.14 -2.79
CA LYS A 120 -6.95 -0.27 -1.69
C LYS A 120 -8.22 0.49 -2.05
N ILE A 121 -8.29 1.07 -3.24
CA ILE A 121 -9.49 1.78 -3.72
C ILE A 121 -10.69 0.82 -3.76
N PHE A 122 -10.48 -0.41 -4.24
CA PHE A 122 -11.49 -1.45 -4.26
C PHE A 122 -11.96 -1.86 -2.85
N GLU A 123 -11.05 -1.92 -1.88
CA GLU A 123 -11.39 -2.17 -0.48
C GLU A 123 -12.25 -1.07 0.13
N GLU A 124 -11.92 0.19 -0.14
CA GLU A 124 -12.71 1.34 0.34
C GLU A 124 -14.08 1.45 -0.35
N THR A 125 -14.19 1.09 -1.63
CA THR A 125 -15.48 1.11 -2.36
C THR A 125 -16.40 -0.04 -1.97
N LYS A 126 -15.87 -1.19 -1.53
CA LYS A 126 -16.68 -2.32 -1.05
C LYS A 126 -17.58 -1.95 0.15
N LYS A 127 -17.18 -0.97 0.97
CA LYS A 127 -17.92 -0.49 2.16
C LYS A 127 -18.46 -1.62 3.05
N ARG A 128 -17.70 -2.72 3.19
CA ARG A 128 -18.11 -3.86 4.01
C ARG A 128 -18.08 -3.48 5.49
N PRO A 129 -19.09 -3.88 6.29
CA PRO A 129 -19.08 -3.62 7.72
C PRO A 129 -17.90 -4.33 8.38
N LYS A 130 -17.19 -3.62 9.27
CA LYS A 130 -15.99 -4.13 9.96
C LYS A 130 -16.23 -5.37 10.84
N PHE A 131 -17.45 -5.52 11.31
CA PHE A 131 -17.87 -6.66 12.12
C PHE A 131 -19.36 -6.90 11.90
N ILE A 132 -19.79 -8.14 12.12
CA ILE A 132 -21.20 -8.52 12.16
C ILE A 132 -21.51 -8.80 13.63
N ARG A 133 -22.60 -8.22 14.15
CA ARG A 133 -23.04 -8.44 15.54
C ARG A 133 -24.20 -9.41 15.55
N THR A 134 -24.02 -10.53 16.25
CA THR A 134 -25.12 -11.48 16.49
C THR A 134 -25.92 -11.07 17.72
N MET A 135 -25.30 -10.42 18.70
CA MET A 135 -25.94 -10.01 19.95
C MET A 135 -25.38 -8.68 20.45
N VAL A 136 -26.25 -7.84 20.99
CA VAL A 136 -25.89 -6.65 21.75
C VAL A 136 -26.48 -6.77 23.15
N ARG A 137 -25.66 -6.55 24.19
CA ARG A 137 -26.12 -6.53 25.58
C ARG A 137 -25.99 -5.11 26.14
N LYS A 138 -27.02 -4.63 26.82
CA LYS A 138 -27.02 -3.34 27.55
C LYS A 138 -27.55 -3.58 28.97
N GLY A 139 -26.64 -3.68 29.94
CA GLY A 139 -26.98 -4.15 31.29
C GLY A 139 -27.50 -5.58 31.24
N ASP A 140 -28.68 -5.85 31.80
CA ASP A 140 -29.34 -7.16 31.73
C ASP A 140 -30.18 -7.39 30.48
N ARG A 141 -30.35 -6.37 29.63
CA ARG A 141 -31.14 -6.50 28.40
C ARG A 141 -30.28 -7.08 27.27
N ILE A 142 -30.78 -8.16 26.67
CA ILE A 142 -30.15 -8.86 25.54
C ILE A 142 -30.96 -8.59 24.27
N TYR A 143 -30.26 -8.15 23.23
CA TYR A 143 -30.80 -7.89 21.90
C TYR A 143 -30.11 -8.84 20.91
N ASN A 144 -30.80 -9.89 20.50
CA ASN A 144 -30.29 -10.98 19.68
C ASN A 144 -30.89 -11.02 18.26
N THR A 145 -31.91 -10.20 17.97
CA THR A 145 -32.53 -10.08 16.65
C THR A 145 -32.08 -8.79 15.97
N SER A 146 -31.85 -8.84 14.66
CA SER A 146 -31.44 -7.69 13.83
C SER A 146 -32.35 -6.47 14.03
N ASP A 147 -33.68 -6.68 14.06
CA ASP A 147 -34.65 -5.59 14.22
C ASP A 147 -34.57 -4.92 15.58
N LYS A 148 -34.42 -5.72 16.65
CA LYS A 148 -34.24 -5.23 18.02
C LYS A 148 -32.93 -4.45 18.18
N ILE A 149 -31.87 -4.88 17.49
CA ILE A 149 -30.58 -4.16 17.46
C ILE A 149 -30.72 -2.86 16.67
N ALA A 150 -31.41 -2.87 15.53
CA ALA A 150 -31.66 -1.68 14.70
C ALA A 150 -32.48 -0.62 15.46
N GLU A 151 -33.54 -1.03 16.17
CA GLU A 151 -34.37 -0.14 17.00
C GLU A 151 -33.53 0.50 18.13
N LEU A 152 -32.69 -0.29 18.81
CA LEU A 152 -31.80 0.23 19.85
C LEU A 152 -30.79 1.26 19.29
N ILE A 153 -30.27 1.05 18.09
CA ILE A 153 -29.38 2.01 17.41
C ILE A 153 -30.15 3.28 17.04
N ALA A 154 -31.37 3.16 16.50
CA ALA A 154 -32.21 4.29 16.13
C ALA A 154 -32.57 5.18 17.33
N ARG A 155 -32.92 4.57 18.48
CA ARG A 155 -33.18 5.28 19.74
C ARG A 155 -31.95 6.03 20.28
N ARG A 156 -30.73 5.63 19.92
CA ARG A 156 -29.48 6.28 20.38
C ARG A 156 -29.03 7.42 19.45
N LYS A 157 -29.56 7.49 18.23
CA LYS A 157 -29.26 8.55 17.26
C LYS A 157 -30.19 9.77 17.40
N ARG A 158 -31.35 9.62 18.05
CA ARG A 158 -32.17 10.73 18.56
C ARG A 158 -31.61 11.21 19.89
#